data_AF-A0AA43CLE5-F1
#
_entry.id   AF-A0AA43CLE5-F1
#
_cell.length_a   1.000
_cell.length_b   1.000
_cell.length_c   1.000
_cell.angle_alpha   90.00
_cell.angle_beta   90.00
_cell.angle_gamma   90.00
#
_symmetry.space_group_name_H-M   'P 1'
#
loop_
_entity.id
_entity.type
_entity.pdbx_description
1 polymer ?
#
loop_
_entity_poly.entity_id
_entity_poly.type
_entity_poly.pdbx_seq_one_letter_code
_entity_poly.pdbx_strand_id
1 'polypeptide(L)'
;MLKKLLTISMLTALLVWAVGCSESPTETNNLTENLNLNDATGGYRATDEAPGFGDSDLMADSDESEEYDDPILLSGALDSIIEDPASGYYHLRILWGQMELDTSVTELTDWTGSLTVTRGGLAIRQVIRFERGQDAILERTDRNLIEWESFTNVHHDGIGVDIFVPPAATDSTDSATVDELVSVTFETGPYSRTFDMAELMALDTVVYLDDADSNAVAFHAFRLDKVPCARGFLAGRWGYNDEGHGIFRGFWISKKGRISGFLRGHFGVNDEGKNVFFGKWIGERGRFRGFIRGHWKQHPNHHANPNAVRHAGGRFEGEIIDANRRKIGVMGGKYKSHPQFKRGFFQGRWKLDCDEEEESRDEGL
;
A
#
# COMPACT_ATOMS: atom_id res chain seq x y z
N MET A 1 13.75 65.88 -17.13
CA MET A 1 13.16 65.30 -15.90
C MET A 1 12.59 63.88 -16.06
N LEU A 2 12.56 63.30 -17.28
CA LEU A 2 11.99 61.96 -17.52
C LEU A 2 12.91 60.76 -17.15
N LYS A 3 14.23 60.96 -17.02
CA LYS A 3 15.20 59.89 -16.71
C LYS A 3 15.32 59.53 -15.21
N LYS A 4 14.75 60.33 -14.31
CA LYS A 4 14.78 60.06 -12.85
C LYS A 4 13.56 59.30 -12.34
N LEU A 5 12.51 59.13 -13.15
CA LEU A 5 11.33 58.34 -12.78
C LEU A 5 11.45 56.85 -13.12
N LEU A 6 12.33 56.45 -14.05
CA LEU A 6 12.47 55.05 -14.45
C LEU A 6 13.28 54.20 -13.46
N THR A 7 14.17 54.81 -12.69
CA THR A 7 15.03 54.11 -11.72
C THR A 7 14.34 53.81 -10.38
N ILE A 8 13.22 54.47 -10.06
CA ILE A 8 12.49 54.20 -8.81
C ILE A 8 11.53 53.01 -8.98
N SER A 9 10.93 52.80 -10.17
CA SER A 9 10.04 51.64 -10.41
C SER A 9 10.77 50.29 -10.47
N MET A 10 12.08 50.27 -10.74
CA MET A 10 12.84 49.01 -10.79
C MET A 10 13.29 48.54 -9.40
N LEU A 11 13.38 49.44 -8.41
CA LEU A 11 13.74 49.10 -7.03
C LEU A 11 12.53 48.59 -6.22
N THR A 12 11.31 49.02 -6.54
CA THR A 12 10.07 48.53 -5.89
C THR A 12 9.61 47.17 -6.41
N ALA A 13 9.96 46.80 -7.65
CA ALA A 13 9.65 45.47 -8.19
C ALA A 13 10.52 44.34 -7.58
N LEU A 14 11.70 44.66 -7.05
CA LEU A 14 12.58 43.69 -6.39
C LEU A 14 12.22 43.43 -4.91
N LEU A 15 11.45 44.33 -4.27
CA LEU A 15 11.04 44.20 -2.86
C LEU A 15 9.77 43.35 -2.66
N VAL A 16 9.00 43.08 -3.72
CA VAL A 16 7.80 42.22 -3.66
C VAL A 16 8.15 40.72 -3.74
N TRP A 17 9.36 40.37 -4.16
CA TRP A 17 9.83 38.97 -4.17
C TRP A 17 10.46 38.51 -2.85
N ALA A 18 10.56 39.38 -1.84
CA ALA A 18 11.18 39.08 -0.55
C ALA A 18 10.19 38.82 0.60
N VAL A 19 8.87 38.84 0.36
CA VAL A 19 7.83 38.69 1.40
C VAL A 19 7.00 37.39 1.23
N GLY A 20 7.50 36.43 0.44
CA GLY A 20 6.79 35.19 0.12
C GLY A 20 7.24 33.93 0.87
N CYS A 21 8.11 34.04 1.88
CA CYS A 21 8.50 32.92 2.73
C CYS A 21 7.87 33.09 4.13
N SER A 22 6.54 33.08 4.22
CA SER A 22 5.87 32.99 5.51
C SER A 22 5.88 31.53 5.97
N GLU A 23 6.44 31.32 7.15
CA GLU A 23 6.34 30.10 7.97
C GLU A 23 6.95 28.86 7.32
N SER A 24 8.26 28.70 7.54
CA SER A 24 8.92 27.39 7.52
C SER A 24 8.07 26.39 8.31
N PRO A 25 7.88 25.15 7.81
CA PRO A 25 6.98 24.19 8.42
C PRO A 25 7.32 24.02 9.90
N THR A 26 6.28 24.21 10.71
CA THR A 26 6.13 23.92 12.14
C THR A 26 7.21 23.04 12.70
N GLU A 27 7.85 23.49 13.80
CA GLU A 27 8.64 22.65 14.69
C GLU A 27 8.00 21.27 14.77
N THR A 28 8.74 20.24 14.38
CA THR A 28 8.38 18.85 14.57
C THR A 28 8.15 18.69 16.06
N ASN A 29 6.88 18.78 16.49
CA ASN A 29 6.49 18.52 17.86
C ASN A 29 7.09 17.16 18.21
N ASN A 30 8.05 17.15 19.13
CA ASN A 30 8.59 15.93 19.71
C ASN A 30 7.46 15.26 20.48
N LEU A 31 6.64 14.50 19.75
CA LEU A 31 5.49 13.75 20.25
C LEU A 31 5.90 12.74 21.33
N THR A 32 7.20 12.44 21.45
CA THR A 32 7.78 11.65 22.53
C THR A 32 7.45 12.20 23.92
N GLU A 33 7.25 13.52 24.09
CA GLU A 33 6.94 14.09 25.41
C GLU A 33 5.48 13.92 25.85
N ASN A 34 4.56 13.52 24.96
CA ASN A 34 3.12 13.43 25.26
C ASN A 34 2.47 12.10 24.83
N LEU A 35 3.26 11.04 24.69
CA LEU A 35 2.73 9.72 24.34
C LEU A 35 1.78 9.22 25.44
N ASN A 36 0.50 9.04 25.12
CA ASN A 36 -0.50 8.52 26.05
C ASN A 36 -1.23 7.31 25.44
N LEU A 37 -0.86 6.10 25.85
CA LEU A 37 -1.46 4.86 25.32
C LEU A 37 -2.96 4.68 25.67
N ASN A 38 -3.49 5.50 26.58
CA ASN A 38 -4.89 5.47 26.99
C ASN A 38 -5.75 6.54 26.30
N ASP A 39 -5.13 7.50 25.60
CA ASP A 39 -5.86 8.54 24.87
C ASP A 39 -6.38 8.04 23.52
N ALA A 40 -7.56 8.53 23.13
CA ALA A 40 -8.24 8.14 21.90
C ALA A 40 -7.40 8.38 20.63
N THR A 41 -6.53 9.39 20.63
CA THR A 41 -5.62 9.69 19.52
C THR A 41 -4.17 9.56 19.95
N GLY A 42 -3.90 9.01 21.13
CA GLY A 42 -2.57 8.86 21.68
C GLY A 42 -1.76 10.15 21.82
N GLY A 43 -2.45 11.29 22.01
CA GLY A 43 -1.82 12.60 22.09
C GLY A 43 -1.60 13.30 20.74
N TYR A 44 -1.93 12.66 19.62
CA TYR A 44 -1.84 13.30 18.29
C TYR A 44 -2.87 14.42 18.13
N ARG A 45 -2.48 15.48 17.41
CA ARG A 45 -3.33 16.63 17.07
C ARG A 45 -3.68 16.66 15.58
N ALA A 46 -4.83 17.25 15.25
CA ALA A 46 -5.35 17.42 13.90
C ALA A 46 -4.69 18.61 13.20
N THR A 47 -3.35 18.57 13.12
CA THR A 47 -2.52 19.61 12.51
C THR A 47 -1.81 19.05 11.28
N ASP A 48 -1.66 19.93 10.30
CA ASP A 48 -0.80 19.69 9.13
C ASP A 48 0.64 19.45 9.57
N GLU A 49 1.41 18.79 8.69
CA GLU A 49 2.80 18.41 8.89
C GLU A 49 3.61 18.71 7.63
N ALA A 50 4.93 18.58 7.70
CA ALA A 50 5.72 18.50 6.48
C ALA A 50 5.35 17.23 5.67
N PRO A 51 5.49 17.23 4.33
CA PRO A 51 5.41 16.01 3.51
C PRO A 51 6.26 14.89 4.12
N GLY A 52 5.72 13.66 4.16
CA GLY A 52 6.39 12.54 4.79
C GLY A 52 6.65 12.71 6.29
N PHE A 53 5.96 13.62 6.98
CA PHE A 53 6.30 14.05 8.35
C PHE A 53 7.72 14.64 8.49
N GLY A 54 8.29 15.13 7.39
CA GLY A 54 9.68 15.61 7.32
C GLY A 54 10.72 14.48 7.28
N ASP A 55 10.28 13.23 7.11
CA ASP A 55 11.15 12.06 7.04
C ASP A 55 11.65 11.85 5.61
N SER A 56 12.93 12.13 5.38
CA SER A 56 13.55 12.01 4.05
C SER A 56 13.57 10.58 3.53
N ASP A 57 13.69 9.59 4.42
CA ASP A 57 13.71 8.18 4.02
C ASP A 57 12.32 7.77 3.52
N LEU A 58 11.27 8.22 4.22
CA LEU A 58 9.90 7.95 3.81
C LEU A 58 9.56 8.63 2.48
N MET A 59 10.10 9.82 2.23
CA MET A 59 9.95 10.50 0.94
C MET A 59 10.70 9.75 -0.18
N ALA A 60 11.94 9.32 0.07
CA ALA A 60 12.72 8.57 -0.89
C ALA A 60 12.06 7.23 -1.26
N ASP A 61 11.57 6.49 -0.25
CA ASP A 61 10.82 5.25 -0.43
C ASP A 61 9.51 5.47 -1.24
N SER A 62 8.96 6.70 -1.28
CA SER A 62 7.75 7.00 -2.05
C SER A 62 7.98 7.20 -3.55
N ASP A 63 9.21 7.56 -3.93
CA ASP A 63 9.60 7.74 -5.34
C ASP A 63 9.86 6.39 -6.03
N GLU A 64 9.77 5.28 -5.30
CA GLU A 64 10.07 3.94 -5.77
C GLU A 64 8.89 3.26 -6.50
N SER A 65 7.77 3.95 -6.71
CA SER A 65 6.64 3.44 -7.49
C SER A 65 6.35 4.38 -8.64
N GLU A 66 6.32 3.83 -9.85
CA GLU A 66 6.06 4.59 -11.07
C GLU A 66 4.71 4.16 -11.67
N GLU A 67 3.90 5.15 -12.06
CA GLU A 67 2.68 4.88 -12.82
C GLU A 67 3.06 4.32 -14.19
N TYR A 68 2.37 3.25 -14.60
CA TYR A 68 2.63 2.59 -15.87
C TYR A 68 1.49 2.88 -16.86
N ASP A 69 1.83 3.53 -17.96
CA ASP A 69 0.90 3.83 -19.06
C ASP A 69 0.66 2.58 -19.92
N ASP A 70 -0.20 1.68 -19.44
CA ASP A 70 -0.44 0.39 -20.10
C ASP A 70 -1.07 0.54 -21.50
N PRO A 71 -0.42 0.05 -22.57
CA PRO A 71 -0.94 0.17 -23.93
C PRO A 71 -2.28 -0.55 -24.13
N ILE A 72 -2.59 -1.59 -23.34
CA ILE A 72 -3.88 -2.29 -23.39
C ILE A 72 -5.03 -1.34 -23.01
N LEU A 73 -4.83 -0.47 -22.01
CA LEU A 73 -5.83 0.54 -21.64
C LEU A 73 -5.97 1.61 -22.73
N LEU A 74 -4.85 2.07 -23.30
CA LEU A 74 -4.87 3.11 -24.33
C LEU A 74 -5.50 2.64 -25.64
N SER A 75 -5.45 1.33 -25.92
CA SER A 75 -6.05 0.72 -27.12
C SER A 75 -7.57 0.56 -27.07
N GLY A 76 -8.20 0.71 -25.89
CA GLY A 76 -9.62 0.45 -25.68
C GLY A 76 -10.01 -1.04 -25.64
N ALA A 77 -9.02 -1.96 -25.58
CA ALA A 77 -9.26 -3.41 -25.57
C ALA A 77 -10.07 -3.93 -24.37
N LEU A 78 -10.22 -3.10 -23.33
CA LEU A 78 -10.95 -3.38 -22.10
C LEU A 78 -12.21 -2.53 -21.92
N ASP A 79 -12.49 -1.59 -22.82
CA ASP A 79 -13.55 -0.59 -22.62
C ASP A 79 -14.92 -1.23 -22.39
N SER A 80 -15.30 -2.22 -23.20
CA SER A 80 -16.58 -2.92 -23.05
C SER A 80 -16.71 -3.67 -21.72
N ILE A 81 -15.62 -4.23 -21.19
CA ILE A 81 -15.62 -4.94 -19.90
C ILE A 81 -15.69 -3.91 -18.75
N ILE A 82 -14.95 -2.81 -18.86
CA ILE A 82 -14.91 -1.73 -17.87
C ILE A 82 -16.29 -1.07 -17.75
N GLU A 83 -16.93 -0.78 -18.88
CA GLU A 83 -18.23 -0.12 -18.96
C GLU A 83 -19.39 -1.00 -18.48
N ASP A 84 -19.30 -2.33 -18.63
CA ASP A 84 -20.36 -3.25 -18.20
C ASP A 84 -20.46 -3.32 -16.67
N PRO A 85 -21.53 -2.82 -16.03
CA PRO A 85 -21.67 -2.80 -14.57
C PRO A 85 -21.68 -4.20 -13.93
N ALA A 86 -21.95 -5.26 -14.69
CA ALA A 86 -21.95 -6.64 -14.21
C ALA A 86 -20.54 -7.27 -14.19
N SER A 87 -19.56 -6.66 -14.87
CA SER A 87 -18.18 -7.14 -14.85
C SER A 87 -17.57 -7.05 -13.45
N GLY A 88 -16.85 -8.11 -13.08
CA GLY A 88 -15.98 -8.11 -11.91
C GLY A 88 -14.78 -7.20 -12.14
N TYR A 89 -14.44 -6.42 -11.11
CA TYR A 89 -13.27 -5.57 -11.08
C TYR A 89 -12.48 -5.88 -9.81
N TYR A 90 -11.22 -6.24 -9.97
CA TYR A 90 -10.31 -6.60 -8.89
C TYR A 90 -9.02 -5.84 -9.05
N HIS A 91 -8.36 -5.57 -7.92
CA HIS A 91 -6.99 -5.08 -7.92
C HIS A 91 -6.11 -6.12 -7.25
N LEU A 92 -4.95 -6.38 -7.85
CA LEU A 92 -3.93 -7.28 -7.36
C LEU A 92 -2.59 -6.53 -7.33
N ARG A 93 -1.99 -6.44 -6.16
CA ARG A 93 -0.61 -5.98 -5.96
C ARG A 93 0.25 -7.18 -5.61
N ILE A 94 1.35 -7.33 -6.35
CA ILE A 94 2.32 -8.41 -6.18
C ILE A 94 3.68 -7.76 -5.94
N LEU A 95 4.36 -8.18 -4.88
CA LEU A 95 5.76 -7.84 -4.65
C LEU A 95 6.58 -9.12 -4.62
N TRP A 96 7.82 -9.09 -5.10
CA TRP A 96 8.76 -10.21 -5.04
C TRP A 96 10.19 -9.78 -4.74
N GLY A 97 10.97 -10.67 -4.14
CA GLY A 97 12.35 -10.39 -3.69
C GLY A 97 12.44 -10.24 -2.17
N GLN A 98 13.35 -9.38 -1.72
CA GLN A 98 13.60 -9.12 -0.29
C GLN A 98 12.60 -8.10 0.28
N MET A 99 11.62 -8.60 1.02
CA MET A 99 10.63 -7.75 1.69
C MET A 99 11.27 -6.91 2.82
N GLU A 100 12.40 -7.37 3.36
CA GLU A 100 13.20 -6.68 4.36
C GLU A 100 14.60 -6.45 3.80
N LEU A 101 15.16 -5.27 4.05
CA LEU A 101 16.53 -4.97 3.60
C LEU A 101 17.53 -5.89 4.32
N ASP A 102 18.15 -6.80 3.57
CA ASP A 102 19.28 -7.60 4.01
C ASP A 102 20.50 -7.31 3.12
N THR A 103 21.43 -6.50 3.66
CA THR A 103 22.65 -6.13 2.94
C THR A 103 23.68 -7.26 2.85
N SER A 104 23.44 -8.41 3.47
CA SER A 104 24.30 -9.59 3.37
C SER A 104 24.01 -10.44 2.13
N VAL A 105 22.82 -10.27 1.52
CA VAL A 105 22.47 -10.93 0.26
C VAL A 105 23.24 -10.28 -0.88
N THR A 106 24.05 -11.08 -1.58
CA THR A 106 24.84 -10.63 -2.73
C THR A 106 24.46 -11.30 -4.04
N GLU A 107 23.71 -12.41 -3.96
CA GLU A 107 23.29 -13.16 -5.14
C GLU A 107 22.06 -12.51 -5.78
N LEU A 108 22.09 -12.42 -7.11
CA LEU A 108 20.98 -11.88 -7.89
C LEU A 108 19.95 -13.00 -8.10
N THR A 109 18.70 -12.74 -7.71
CA THR A 109 17.59 -13.66 -7.94
C THR A 109 16.83 -13.24 -9.20
N ASP A 110 16.66 -14.17 -10.13
CA ASP A 110 15.89 -13.96 -11.36
C ASP A 110 14.40 -14.17 -11.10
N TRP A 111 13.62 -13.11 -11.27
CA TRP A 111 12.17 -13.06 -11.10
C TRP A 111 11.43 -12.86 -12.42
N THR A 112 12.10 -13.04 -13.56
CA THR A 112 11.47 -13.04 -14.88
C THR A 112 10.27 -13.97 -14.90
N GLY A 113 9.15 -13.48 -15.41
CA GLY A 113 7.87 -14.12 -15.15
C GLY A 113 6.70 -13.57 -15.93
N SER A 114 5.51 -14.08 -15.58
CA SER A 114 4.25 -13.69 -16.19
C SER A 114 3.07 -13.70 -15.21
N LEU A 115 2.04 -12.93 -15.57
CA LEU A 115 0.73 -12.93 -14.93
C LEU A 115 -0.31 -13.12 -16.03
N THR A 116 -1.12 -14.18 -15.91
CA THR A 116 -2.12 -14.57 -16.92
C THR A 116 -3.51 -14.65 -16.28
N VAL A 117 -4.56 -14.28 -17.03
CA VAL A 117 -5.96 -14.54 -16.65
C VAL A 117 -6.69 -15.31 -17.74
N THR A 118 -7.40 -16.38 -17.35
CA THR A 118 -8.08 -17.26 -18.32
C THR A 118 -9.21 -16.58 -19.09
N ARG A 119 -9.88 -15.59 -18.47
CA ARG A 119 -10.97 -14.83 -19.07
C ARG A 119 -10.98 -13.38 -18.57
N GLY A 120 -11.17 -12.45 -19.51
CA GLY A 120 -11.23 -11.01 -19.23
C GLY A 120 -9.97 -10.29 -19.67
N GLY A 121 -9.35 -9.49 -18.80
CA GLY A 121 -8.06 -8.88 -19.09
C GLY A 121 -7.40 -8.19 -17.91
N LEU A 122 -6.13 -7.88 -18.12
CA LEU A 122 -5.18 -7.33 -17.14
C LEU A 122 -4.70 -5.97 -17.60
N ALA A 123 -4.64 -5.02 -16.68
CA ALA A 123 -4.07 -3.69 -16.91
C ALA A 123 -3.10 -3.33 -15.80
N ILE A 124 -1.84 -3.11 -16.14
CA ILE A 124 -0.82 -2.63 -15.23
C ILE A 124 -1.15 -1.18 -14.87
N ARG A 125 -1.07 -0.87 -13.58
CA ARG A 125 -1.24 0.49 -13.05
C ARG A 125 0.09 1.08 -12.60
N GLN A 126 0.97 0.23 -12.11
CA GLN A 126 2.23 0.65 -11.55
C GLN A 126 3.27 -0.46 -11.65
N VAL A 127 4.51 -0.03 -11.80
CA VAL A 127 5.70 -0.81 -11.50
C VAL A 127 6.31 -0.30 -10.19
N ILE A 128 6.85 -1.22 -9.40
CA ILE A 128 7.37 -0.93 -8.07
C ILE A 128 8.83 -1.34 -8.08
N ARG A 129 9.72 -0.37 -7.84
CA ARG A 129 11.17 -0.50 -7.71
C ARG A 129 11.95 -1.02 -8.93
N PHE A 130 11.31 -1.11 -10.10
CA PHE A 130 11.98 -1.52 -11.34
C PHE A 130 13.20 -0.63 -11.64
N GLU A 131 14.36 -1.25 -11.80
CA GLU A 131 15.63 -0.60 -12.05
C GLU A 131 15.86 -0.42 -13.55
N ARG A 132 16.05 0.85 -13.95
CA ARG A 132 16.16 1.21 -15.37
C ARG A 132 17.33 0.50 -16.05
N GLY A 133 17.01 -0.31 -17.05
CA GLY A 133 17.98 -1.05 -17.87
C GLY A 133 18.29 -2.46 -17.38
N GLN A 134 17.67 -2.88 -16.27
CA GLN A 134 17.70 -4.25 -15.76
C GLN A 134 16.31 -4.86 -15.80
N ASP A 135 15.31 -4.14 -15.29
CA ASP A 135 13.94 -4.64 -15.20
C ASP A 135 13.04 -3.95 -16.23
N ALA A 136 12.12 -4.70 -16.80
CA ALA A 136 11.23 -4.21 -17.82
C ALA A 136 9.93 -5.02 -17.91
N ILE A 137 8.82 -4.32 -18.14
CA ILE A 137 7.62 -4.95 -18.67
C ILE A 137 7.87 -5.23 -20.16
N LEU A 138 7.67 -6.48 -20.59
CA LEU A 138 7.81 -6.86 -21.99
C LEU A 138 6.68 -6.28 -22.86
N GLU A 139 6.84 -6.33 -24.18
CA GLU A 139 5.86 -5.76 -25.10
C GLU A 139 4.47 -6.39 -24.91
N ARG A 140 3.48 -5.54 -24.58
CA ARG A 140 2.11 -5.98 -24.33
C ARG A 140 1.28 -5.96 -25.61
N THR A 141 0.95 -7.14 -26.11
CA THR A 141 0.05 -7.34 -27.27
C THR A 141 -1.21 -8.12 -26.93
N ASP A 142 -1.22 -8.82 -25.79
CA ASP A 142 -2.35 -9.58 -25.30
C ASP A 142 -2.87 -8.97 -23.99
N ARG A 143 -4.18 -8.72 -23.92
CA ARG A 143 -4.82 -8.22 -22.71
C ARG A 143 -4.84 -9.24 -21.59
N ASN A 144 -4.72 -10.53 -21.89
CA ASN A 144 -4.79 -11.63 -20.94
C ASN A 144 -3.45 -12.00 -20.32
N LEU A 145 -2.34 -11.43 -20.82
CA LEU A 145 -0.97 -11.77 -20.44
C LEU A 145 -0.16 -10.50 -20.13
N ILE A 146 0.53 -10.52 -19.00
CA ILE A 146 1.61 -9.58 -18.66
C ILE A 146 2.87 -10.41 -18.52
N GLU A 147 3.97 -9.99 -19.16
CA GLU A 147 5.29 -10.59 -19.00
C GLU A 147 6.30 -9.52 -18.60
N TRP A 148 7.32 -9.92 -17.84
CA TRP A 148 8.38 -9.01 -17.39
C TRP A 148 9.71 -9.73 -17.23
N GLU A 149 10.78 -8.95 -17.32
CA GLU A 149 12.13 -9.26 -16.82
C GLU A 149 12.34 -8.49 -15.52
N SER A 150 12.75 -9.17 -14.45
CA SER A 150 13.04 -8.54 -13.17
C SER A 150 14.10 -9.34 -12.41
N PHE A 151 15.05 -8.65 -11.81
CA PHE A 151 16.12 -9.24 -11.02
C PHE A 151 16.25 -8.47 -9.72
N THR A 152 16.33 -9.17 -8.58
CA THR A 152 16.46 -8.49 -7.28
C THR A 152 17.60 -9.09 -6.46
N ASN A 153 18.18 -8.26 -5.59
CA ASN A 153 19.22 -8.67 -4.64
C ASN A 153 18.81 -8.41 -3.19
N VAL A 154 19.11 -7.24 -2.63
CA VAL A 154 18.83 -6.78 -1.25
C VAL A 154 17.48 -6.07 -1.13
N HIS A 155 16.75 -5.94 -2.25
CA HIS A 155 15.49 -5.22 -2.38
C HIS A 155 14.40 -6.12 -2.98
N HIS A 156 13.23 -5.54 -3.21
CA HIS A 156 12.09 -6.19 -3.86
C HIS A 156 11.60 -5.31 -4.99
N ASP A 157 10.95 -5.96 -5.94
CA ASP A 157 10.21 -5.34 -7.04
C ASP A 157 8.73 -5.67 -6.89
N GLY A 158 7.92 -5.14 -7.79
CA GLY A 158 6.54 -5.57 -7.91
C GLY A 158 5.74 -4.85 -8.98
N ILE A 159 4.48 -5.25 -9.10
CA ILE A 159 3.48 -4.62 -9.96
C ILE A 159 2.15 -4.48 -9.25
N GLY A 160 1.40 -3.44 -9.62
CA GLY A 160 -0.02 -3.32 -9.31
C GLY A 160 -0.84 -3.47 -10.58
N VAL A 161 -1.80 -4.39 -10.57
CA VAL A 161 -2.57 -4.82 -11.73
C VAL A 161 -4.06 -4.76 -11.43
N ASP A 162 -4.81 -4.15 -12.33
CA ASP A 162 -6.26 -4.25 -12.36
C ASP A 162 -6.66 -5.47 -13.20
N ILE A 163 -7.58 -6.26 -12.67
CA ILE A 163 -8.11 -7.47 -13.31
C ILE A 163 -9.60 -7.22 -13.58
N PHE A 164 -9.99 -7.32 -14.84
CA PHE A 164 -11.37 -7.16 -15.29
C PHE A 164 -11.90 -8.49 -15.76
N VAL A 165 -13.02 -8.93 -15.19
CA VAL A 165 -13.66 -10.21 -15.52
C VAL A 165 -15.06 -9.94 -16.06
N PRO A 166 -15.36 -10.25 -17.34
CA PRO A 166 -16.69 -10.05 -17.89
C PRO A 166 -17.72 -10.92 -17.15
N PRO A 167 -19.01 -10.55 -17.16
CA PRO A 167 -20.04 -11.40 -16.59
C PRO A 167 -20.03 -12.78 -17.26
N ALA A 168 -20.45 -13.81 -16.51
CA ALA A 168 -20.61 -15.14 -17.06
C ALA A 168 -21.54 -15.07 -18.28
N ALA A 169 -21.14 -15.68 -19.39
CA ALA A 169 -21.97 -15.72 -20.58
C ALA A 169 -23.24 -16.53 -20.26
N THR A 170 -24.36 -15.83 -20.11
CA THR A 170 -25.68 -16.47 -20.08
C THR A 170 -25.97 -16.96 -21.49
N ASP A 171 -25.60 -18.20 -21.78
CA ASP A 171 -25.96 -18.80 -23.07
C ASP A 171 -27.48 -19.01 -23.09
N SER A 172 -28.15 -18.30 -23.99
CA SER A 172 -29.61 -18.16 -24.00
C SER A 172 -30.36 -19.43 -24.43
N THR A 173 -29.67 -20.53 -24.73
CA THR A 173 -30.27 -21.65 -25.45
C THR A 173 -30.24 -23.04 -24.80
N ASP A 174 -29.41 -23.38 -23.81
CA ASP A 174 -29.61 -24.67 -23.14
C ASP A 174 -28.92 -24.90 -21.78
N SER A 175 -29.60 -25.74 -21.01
CA SER A 175 -29.38 -26.14 -19.62
C SER A 175 -28.00 -26.77 -19.35
N ALA A 176 -27.00 -25.94 -19.04
CA ALA A 176 -25.89 -26.15 -18.10
C ALA A 176 -24.75 -25.23 -18.53
N THR A 177 -24.82 -23.96 -18.12
CA THR A 177 -23.66 -23.07 -18.20
C THR A 177 -22.55 -23.69 -17.37
N VAL A 178 -21.58 -24.34 -18.02
CA VAL A 178 -20.28 -24.60 -17.41
C VAL A 178 -19.66 -23.23 -17.28
N ASP A 179 -19.89 -22.59 -16.13
CA ASP A 179 -19.20 -21.35 -15.77
C ASP A 179 -17.73 -21.72 -15.62
N GLU A 180 -16.99 -21.57 -16.70
CA GLU A 180 -15.57 -21.83 -16.72
C GLU A 180 -14.94 -20.91 -15.67
N LEU A 181 -14.38 -21.53 -14.63
CA LEU A 181 -13.82 -20.82 -13.50
C LEU A 181 -12.70 -19.92 -14.01
N VAL A 182 -12.84 -18.62 -13.73
CA VAL A 182 -11.80 -17.65 -14.04
C VAL A 182 -10.67 -17.84 -13.05
N SER A 183 -9.46 -18.02 -13.56
CA SER A 183 -8.26 -18.16 -12.74
C SER A 183 -7.20 -17.15 -13.16
N VAL A 184 -6.40 -16.75 -12.18
CA VAL A 184 -5.24 -15.87 -12.37
C VAL A 184 -4.00 -16.67 -12.01
N THR A 185 -3.04 -16.74 -12.93
CA THR A 185 -1.80 -17.50 -12.75
C THR A 185 -0.62 -16.55 -12.72
N PHE A 186 0.13 -16.57 -11.62
CA PHE A 186 1.38 -15.86 -11.43
C PHE A 186 2.54 -16.86 -11.52
N GLU A 187 3.53 -16.58 -12.36
CA GLU A 187 4.72 -17.42 -12.53
C GLU A 187 5.98 -16.58 -12.57
N THR A 188 7.01 -17.01 -11.86
CA THR A 188 8.38 -16.50 -11.94
C THR A 188 9.35 -17.67 -11.91
N GLY A 189 10.64 -17.40 -12.13
CA GLY A 189 11.69 -18.41 -11.97
C GLY A 189 11.55 -19.28 -10.70
N PRO A 190 11.46 -18.69 -9.49
CA PRO A 190 11.45 -19.45 -8.24
C PRO A 190 10.05 -19.79 -7.69
N TYR A 191 8.96 -19.26 -8.24
CA TYR A 191 7.62 -19.46 -7.67
C TYR A 191 6.49 -19.40 -8.71
N SER A 192 5.51 -20.29 -8.60
CA SER A 192 4.27 -20.24 -9.39
C SER A 192 3.05 -20.52 -8.51
N ARG A 193 1.95 -19.80 -8.75
CA ARG A 193 0.66 -20.03 -8.10
C ARG A 193 -0.49 -19.62 -9.02
N THR A 194 -1.53 -20.44 -9.01
CA THR A 194 -2.82 -20.12 -9.64
C THR A 194 -3.85 -19.87 -8.55
N PHE A 195 -4.64 -18.81 -8.71
CA PHE A 195 -5.72 -18.41 -7.82
C PHE A 195 -7.05 -18.52 -8.57
N ASP A 196 -8.08 -19.04 -7.91
CA ASP A 196 -9.45 -18.76 -8.35
C ASP A 196 -9.91 -17.38 -7.86
N MET A 197 -11.03 -16.88 -8.37
CA MET A 197 -11.52 -15.55 -8.01
C MET A 197 -11.92 -15.42 -6.53
N ALA A 198 -12.36 -16.49 -5.88
CA ALA A 198 -12.74 -16.46 -4.47
C ALA A 198 -11.48 -16.36 -3.59
N GLU A 199 -10.44 -17.12 -3.92
CA GLU A 199 -9.12 -17.04 -3.30
C GLU A 199 -8.50 -15.66 -3.49
N LEU A 200 -8.56 -15.11 -4.72
CA LEU A 200 -8.03 -13.78 -5.03
C LEU A 200 -8.66 -12.69 -4.15
N MET A 201 -9.96 -12.75 -3.87
CA MET A 201 -10.63 -11.78 -3.00
C MET A 201 -10.18 -11.85 -1.53
N ALA A 202 -9.75 -13.03 -1.08
CA ALA A 202 -9.25 -13.26 0.27
C ALA A 202 -7.72 -13.09 0.38
N LEU A 203 -7.06 -12.75 -0.73
CA LEU A 203 -5.61 -12.82 -0.83
C LEU A 203 -4.94 -11.63 -0.16
N ASP A 204 -4.42 -11.88 1.04
CA ASP A 204 -3.49 -11.04 1.77
C ASP A 204 -2.44 -11.98 2.37
N THR A 205 -1.35 -12.24 1.66
CA THR A 205 -0.38 -13.25 2.08
C THR A 205 1.04 -12.91 1.66
N VAL A 206 2.00 -13.35 2.46
CA VAL A 206 3.43 -13.34 2.14
C VAL A 206 3.91 -14.78 2.13
N VAL A 207 4.48 -15.21 1.02
CA VAL A 207 5.01 -16.56 0.81
C VAL A 207 6.53 -16.48 0.76
N TYR A 208 7.19 -17.04 1.76
CA TYR A 208 8.65 -17.12 1.82
C TYR A 208 9.11 -18.34 1.02
N LEU A 209 10.12 -18.17 0.18
CA LEU A 209 10.62 -19.21 -0.71
C LEU A 209 11.70 -20.07 -0.06
N ASP A 210 12.42 -19.49 0.90
CA ASP A 210 13.43 -20.15 1.70
C ASP A 210 13.35 -19.67 3.17
N ASP A 211 13.93 -20.47 4.06
CA ASP A 211 14.02 -20.13 5.49
C ASP A 211 15.23 -19.22 5.79
N ALA A 212 16.14 -19.05 4.83
CA ALA A 212 17.48 -18.49 5.04
C ALA A 212 17.68 -17.11 4.40
N ASP A 213 17.18 -16.90 3.19
CA ASP A 213 17.51 -15.77 2.33
C ASP A 213 16.37 -14.76 2.22
N SER A 214 15.31 -14.86 3.03
CA SER A 214 14.19 -13.89 3.14
C SER A 214 13.45 -13.51 1.85
N ASN A 215 13.78 -14.15 0.72
CA ASN A 215 13.08 -14.02 -0.54
C ASN A 215 11.63 -14.44 -0.36
N ALA A 216 10.71 -13.58 -0.79
CA ALA A 216 9.30 -13.82 -0.65
C ALA A 216 8.51 -13.24 -1.82
N VAL A 217 7.29 -13.74 -1.98
CA VAL A 217 6.26 -13.13 -2.82
C VAL A 217 5.11 -12.69 -1.92
N ALA A 218 4.79 -11.40 -1.95
CA ALA A 218 3.66 -10.84 -1.22
C ALA A 218 2.52 -10.52 -2.19
N PHE A 219 1.33 -11.04 -1.89
CA PHE A 219 0.11 -10.81 -2.67
C PHE A 219 -0.92 -10.06 -1.84
N HIS A 220 -1.49 -9.02 -2.44
CA HIS A 220 -2.60 -8.26 -1.89
C HIS A 220 -3.65 -8.06 -2.97
N ALA A 221 -4.84 -8.61 -2.76
CA ALA A 221 -5.96 -8.37 -3.65
C ALA A 221 -7.25 -8.06 -2.92
N PHE A 222 -8.12 -7.37 -3.65
CA PHE A 222 -9.49 -7.14 -3.25
C PHE A 222 -10.38 -6.90 -4.46
N ARG A 223 -11.67 -7.16 -4.28
CA ARG A 223 -12.69 -6.73 -5.23
C ARG A 223 -12.90 -5.22 -5.11
N LEU A 224 -12.92 -4.56 -6.25
CA LEU A 224 -13.33 -3.18 -6.39
C LEU A 224 -14.80 -3.15 -6.77
N ASP A 225 -15.64 -2.74 -5.83
CA ASP A 225 -17.00 -2.39 -6.19
C ASP A 225 -16.97 -1.13 -7.04
N LYS A 226 -17.85 -1.08 -8.03
CA LYS A 226 -18.07 0.13 -8.81
C LYS A 226 -18.75 1.23 -7.97
N VAL A 227 -19.19 0.89 -6.76
CA VAL A 227 -19.79 1.77 -5.75
C VAL A 227 -18.68 2.63 -5.08
N PRO A 228 -18.93 3.93 -4.83
CA PRO A 228 -17.88 4.92 -4.65
C PRO A 228 -17.35 5.02 -3.22
N CYS A 229 -17.06 3.92 -2.54
CA CYS A 229 -16.31 4.03 -1.29
C CYS A 229 -14.80 4.15 -1.56
N ALA A 230 -14.17 5.12 -0.92
CA ALA A 230 -12.73 5.31 -1.08
C ALA A 230 -12.02 4.16 -0.35
N ARG A 231 -11.14 3.44 -1.05
CA ARG A 231 -10.40 2.31 -0.51
C ARG A 231 -8.98 2.28 -1.03
N GLY A 232 -8.13 1.48 -0.40
CA GLY A 232 -6.75 1.32 -0.84
C GLY A 232 -5.93 0.44 0.09
N PHE A 233 -4.62 0.63 0.05
CA PHE A 233 -3.64 -0.12 0.82
C PHE A 233 -2.90 0.77 1.80
N LEU A 234 -2.30 0.13 2.79
CA LEU A 234 -1.27 0.73 3.61
C LEU A 234 -0.09 -0.22 3.65
N ALA A 235 1.11 0.34 3.70
CA ALA A 235 2.34 -0.43 3.84
C ALA A 235 3.36 0.41 4.59
N GLY A 236 4.23 -0.23 5.36
CA GLY A 236 5.29 0.49 6.05
C GLY A 236 6.11 -0.38 6.96
N ARG A 237 6.82 0.28 7.87
CA ARG A 237 7.73 -0.34 8.83
C ARG A 237 7.32 0.01 10.25
N TRP A 238 7.55 -0.92 11.16
CA TRP A 238 7.40 -0.71 12.58
C TRP A 238 8.70 -1.07 13.30
N GLY A 239 8.91 -0.51 14.47
CA GLY A 239 10.07 -0.79 15.31
C GLY A 239 9.95 -0.11 16.66
N TYR A 240 11.09 0.13 17.30
CA TYR A 240 11.16 0.90 18.54
C TYR A 240 12.14 2.06 18.34
N ASN A 241 11.86 3.19 18.96
CA ASN A 241 12.80 4.31 19.04
C ASN A 241 13.85 4.09 20.15
N ASP A 242 14.74 5.07 20.35
CA ASP A 242 15.82 4.99 21.33
C ASP A 242 15.31 4.90 22.79
N GLU A 243 14.11 5.42 23.07
CA GLU A 243 13.43 5.30 24.35
C GLU A 243 12.70 3.96 24.54
N GLY A 244 12.70 3.10 23.52
CA GLY A 244 12.02 1.80 23.55
C GLY A 244 10.50 1.89 23.35
N HIS A 245 9.98 3.02 22.88
CA HIS A 245 8.57 3.17 22.49
C HIS A 245 8.33 2.56 21.10
N GLY A 246 7.24 1.81 20.96
CA GLY A 246 6.84 1.23 19.68
C GLY A 246 6.40 2.32 18.71
N ILE A 247 7.01 2.36 17.53
CA ILE A 247 6.73 3.33 16.46
C ILE A 247 6.41 2.63 15.15
N PHE A 248 5.56 3.25 14.34
CA PHE A 248 5.34 2.82 12.96
C PHE A 248 5.25 4.02 12.01
N ARG A 249 5.70 3.82 10.77
CA ARG A 249 5.64 4.80 9.68
C ARG A 249 5.42 4.10 8.35
N GLY A 250 4.75 4.75 7.40
CA GLY A 250 4.46 4.15 6.11
C GLY A 250 3.65 5.02 5.17
N PHE A 251 3.07 4.37 4.16
CA PHE A 251 2.36 4.97 3.05
C PHE A 251 0.86 4.76 3.16
N TRP A 252 0.11 5.78 2.76
CA TRP A 252 -1.32 5.71 2.50
C TRP A 252 -1.53 5.57 0.99
N ILE A 253 -1.82 4.37 0.54
CA ILE A 253 -1.82 4.00 -0.89
C ILE A 253 -3.27 3.94 -1.38
N SER A 254 -3.58 4.64 -2.47
CA SER A 254 -4.92 4.63 -3.08
C SER A 254 -5.28 3.26 -3.68
N LYS A 255 -6.56 3.05 -4.02
CA LYS A 255 -7.01 1.85 -4.75
C LYS A 255 -6.29 1.60 -6.08
N LYS A 256 -5.66 2.62 -6.66
CA LYS A 256 -4.90 2.51 -7.92
C LYS A 256 -3.41 2.24 -7.69
N GLY A 257 -2.98 2.02 -6.45
CA GLY A 257 -1.58 1.81 -6.11
C GLY A 257 -0.74 3.09 -5.92
N ARG A 258 -1.24 4.26 -6.37
CA ARG A 258 -0.56 5.53 -6.12
C ARG A 258 -0.50 5.87 -4.63
N ILE A 259 0.67 6.27 -4.14
CA ILE A 259 0.86 6.87 -2.82
C ILE A 259 0.09 8.19 -2.78
N SER A 260 -0.91 8.26 -1.89
CA SER A 260 -1.80 9.42 -1.71
C SER A 260 -1.54 10.16 -0.40
N GLY A 261 -0.62 9.65 0.41
CA GLY A 261 -0.27 10.19 1.70
C GLY A 261 0.70 9.32 2.49
N PHE A 262 0.93 9.75 3.72
CA PHE A 262 1.85 9.13 4.66
C PHE A 262 1.15 8.90 5.99
N LEU A 263 1.57 7.88 6.72
CA LEU A 263 1.07 7.60 8.07
C LEU A 263 2.23 7.43 9.05
N ARG A 264 2.01 7.86 10.30
CA ARG A 264 2.94 7.70 11.41
C ARG A 264 2.17 7.52 12.70
N GLY A 265 2.67 6.67 13.58
CA GLY A 265 2.03 6.38 14.85
C GLY A 265 2.93 5.68 15.86
N HIS A 266 2.29 5.30 16.96
CA HIS A 266 2.88 4.50 18.03
C HIS A 266 2.02 3.28 18.33
N PHE A 267 2.64 2.24 18.87
CA PHE A 267 1.96 1.05 19.36
C PHE A 267 2.54 0.62 20.71
N GLY A 268 1.74 -0.08 21.50
CA GLY A 268 2.16 -0.55 22.81
C GLY A 268 1.06 -1.31 23.54
N VAL A 269 1.23 -1.43 24.86
CA VAL A 269 0.27 -2.03 25.78
C VAL A 269 -0.24 -0.94 26.72
N ASN A 270 -1.55 -0.70 26.76
CA ASN A 270 -2.14 0.33 27.61
C ASN A 270 -2.26 -0.12 29.09
N ASP A 271 -2.78 0.74 29.96
CA ASP A 271 -2.91 0.45 31.40
C ASP A 271 -3.87 -0.71 31.70
N GLU A 272 -4.75 -1.06 30.76
CA GLU A 272 -5.66 -2.20 30.84
C GLU A 272 -5.02 -3.51 30.34
N GLY A 273 -3.74 -3.50 29.95
CA GLY A 273 -3.05 -4.67 29.40
C GLY A 273 -3.44 -4.98 27.95
N LYS A 274 -4.11 -4.06 27.25
CA LYS A 274 -4.52 -4.25 25.85
C LYS A 274 -3.46 -3.75 24.89
N ASN A 275 -3.18 -4.54 23.85
CA ASN A 275 -2.39 -4.14 22.71
C ASN A 275 -3.14 -3.08 21.90
N VAL A 276 -2.57 -1.88 21.80
CA VAL A 276 -3.16 -0.74 21.10
C VAL A 276 -2.16 -0.13 20.13
N PHE A 277 -2.69 0.51 19.09
CA PHE A 277 -1.94 1.42 18.24
C PHE A 277 -2.76 2.68 17.94
N PHE A 278 -2.07 3.77 17.65
CA PHE A 278 -2.67 5.02 17.21
C PHE A 278 -1.68 5.82 16.40
N GLY A 279 -2.19 6.74 15.60
CA GLY A 279 -1.37 7.62 14.80
C GLY A 279 -2.23 8.61 14.03
N LYS A 280 -1.60 9.22 13.03
CA LYS A 280 -2.31 10.03 12.05
C LYS A 280 -1.82 9.74 10.65
N TRP A 281 -2.65 10.10 9.68
CA TRP A 281 -2.27 10.10 8.29
C TRP A 281 -2.46 11.50 7.69
N ILE A 282 -1.56 11.83 6.78
CA ILE A 282 -1.46 13.11 6.09
C ILE A 282 -1.47 12.84 4.59
N GLY A 283 -1.92 13.80 3.79
CA GLY A 283 -1.81 13.70 2.33
C GLY A 283 -0.36 13.86 1.85
N GLU A 284 -0.13 13.68 0.54
CA GLU A 284 1.19 13.86 -0.11
C GLU A 284 1.87 15.20 0.26
N ARG A 285 1.07 16.26 0.42
CA ARG A 285 1.55 17.62 0.77
C ARG A 285 1.58 17.92 2.26
N GLY A 286 1.44 16.91 3.12
CA GLY A 286 1.47 17.06 4.57
C GLY A 286 0.18 17.54 5.24
N ARG A 287 -0.88 17.82 4.47
CA ARG A 287 -2.19 18.20 5.02
C ARG A 287 -2.77 17.07 5.88
N PHE A 288 -3.23 17.38 7.09
CA PHE A 288 -3.94 16.43 7.96
C PHE A 288 -5.17 15.85 7.25
N ARG A 289 -5.34 14.52 7.38
CA ARG A 289 -6.49 13.81 6.80
C ARG A 289 -7.31 13.04 7.82
N GLY A 290 -6.67 12.44 8.82
CA GLY A 290 -7.37 11.75 9.89
C GLY A 290 -6.43 11.13 10.91
N PHE A 291 -7.00 10.66 12.01
CA PHE A 291 -6.33 9.78 12.96
C PHE A 291 -6.64 8.33 12.63
N ILE A 292 -5.73 7.45 13.03
CA ILE A 292 -5.90 6.00 13.01
C ILE A 292 -5.75 5.48 14.42
N ARG A 293 -6.56 4.50 14.80
CA ARG A 293 -6.43 3.80 16.09
C ARG A 293 -6.97 2.40 16.02
N GLY A 294 -6.47 1.51 16.87
CA GLY A 294 -6.98 0.15 16.91
C GLY A 294 -6.18 -0.78 17.81
N HIS A 295 -6.28 -2.06 17.50
CA HIS A 295 -5.65 -3.14 18.24
C HIS A 295 -4.77 -3.99 17.33
N TRP A 296 -3.74 -4.58 17.92
CA TRP A 296 -2.90 -5.56 17.24
C TRP A 296 -2.84 -6.84 18.07
N LYS A 297 -2.77 -7.97 17.38
CA LYS A 297 -2.76 -9.30 17.98
C LYS A 297 -1.62 -10.09 17.34
N GLN A 298 -0.77 -10.66 18.18
CA GLN A 298 0.22 -11.63 17.73
C GLN A 298 -0.50 -12.86 17.19
N HIS A 299 0.10 -13.53 16.21
CA HIS A 299 -0.43 -14.79 15.72
C HIS A 299 -0.53 -15.80 16.88
N PRO A 300 -1.62 -16.58 17.00
CA PRO A 300 -1.82 -17.50 18.13
C PRO A 300 -0.67 -18.48 18.35
N ASN A 301 -0.06 -18.92 17.23
CA ASN A 301 1.04 -19.88 17.25
C ASN A 301 2.42 -19.23 17.35
N HIS A 302 2.54 -17.94 17.68
CA HIS A 302 3.86 -17.31 17.79
C HIS A 302 4.74 -17.95 18.87
N HIS A 303 4.13 -18.60 19.87
CA HIS A 303 4.83 -19.38 20.90
C HIS A 303 5.12 -20.84 20.52
N ALA A 304 4.66 -21.32 19.36
CA ALA A 304 4.66 -22.76 19.07
C ALA A 304 6.07 -23.37 19.00
N ASN A 305 7.06 -22.63 18.49
CA ASN A 305 8.48 -22.98 18.51
C ASN A 305 9.37 -21.73 18.27
N PRO A 306 10.70 -21.80 18.44
CA PRO A 306 11.60 -20.65 18.23
C PRO A 306 11.56 -20.06 16.81
N ASN A 307 11.28 -20.89 15.79
CA ASN A 307 11.08 -20.41 14.41
C ASN A 307 9.68 -19.80 14.25
N ALA A 308 8.68 -20.29 14.99
CA ALA A 308 7.35 -19.70 14.97
C ALA A 308 7.42 -18.24 15.37
N VAL A 309 8.21 -17.83 16.36
CA VAL A 309 8.41 -16.40 16.67
C VAL A 309 8.95 -15.60 15.47
N ARG A 310 9.78 -16.22 14.63
CA ARG A 310 10.42 -15.60 13.44
C ARG A 310 9.46 -15.48 12.26
N HIS A 311 8.56 -16.45 12.07
CA HIS A 311 7.62 -16.47 10.94
C HIS A 311 6.22 -15.99 11.33
N ALA A 312 5.87 -16.07 12.61
CA ALA A 312 4.60 -15.60 13.15
C ALA A 312 4.62 -14.08 13.20
N GLY A 313 4.00 -13.50 12.18
CA GLY A 313 3.57 -12.13 12.27
C GLY A 313 2.43 -11.94 13.28
N GLY A 314 1.62 -10.95 13.00
CA GLY A 314 0.32 -10.80 13.64
C GLY A 314 -0.63 -10.07 12.72
N ARG A 315 -1.76 -9.68 13.28
CA ARG A 315 -2.78 -8.89 12.61
C ARG A 315 -3.03 -7.60 13.37
N PHE A 316 -3.43 -6.56 12.66
CA PHE A 316 -3.95 -5.35 13.26
C PHE A 316 -5.30 -5.02 12.64
N GLU A 317 -6.17 -4.40 13.43
CA GLU A 317 -7.50 -3.96 13.05
C GLU A 317 -7.77 -2.62 13.73
N GLY A 318 -8.39 -1.69 13.02
CA GLY A 318 -8.60 -0.34 13.55
C GLY A 318 -9.62 0.47 12.79
N GLU A 319 -9.89 1.64 13.32
CA GLU A 319 -10.78 2.64 12.75
C GLU A 319 -10.03 3.92 12.38
N ILE A 320 -10.59 4.62 11.42
CA ILE A 320 -10.10 5.89 10.92
C ILE A 320 -11.10 6.95 11.36
N ILE A 321 -10.60 8.00 12.03
CA ILE A 321 -11.45 9.06 12.58
C ILE A 321 -11.01 10.43 12.06
N ASP A 322 -11.97 11.33 11.85
CA ASP A 322 -11.69 12.70 11.40
C ASP A 322 -11.21 13.62 12.53
N ALA A 323 -10.97 14.90 12.21
CA ALA A 323 -10.54 15.92 13.20
C ALA A 323 -11.54 16.09 14.37
N ASN A 324 -12.82 15.78 14.15
CA ASN A 324 -13.88 15.87 15.15
C ASN A 324 -14.08 14.54 15.91
N ARG A 325 -13.18 13.56 15.72
CA ARG A 325 -13.23 12.23 16.32
C ARG A 325 -14.44 11.40 15.88
N ARG A 326 -15.02 11.71 14.72
CA ARG A 326 -16.07 10.89 14.11
C ARG A 326 -15.41 9.78 13.28
N LYS A 327 -15.90 8.54 13.41
CA LYS A 327 -15.49 7.42 12.55
C LYS A 327 -15.84 7.73 11.09
N ILE A 328 -14.84 7.65 10.23
CA ILE A 328 -14.95 7.84 8.77
C ILE A 328 -14.45 6.64 7.99
N GLY A 329 -14.01 5.58 8.66
CA GLY A 329 -13.53 4.38 7.99
C GLY A 329 -12.93 3.33 8.91
N VAL A 330 -12.40 2.29 8.28
CA VAL A 330 -11.79 1.12 8.93
C VAL A 330 -10.50 0.72 8.20
N MET A 331 -9.60 0.06 8.93
CA MET A 331 -8.37 -0.50 8.39
C MET A 331 -8.04 -1.83 9.06
N GLY A 332 -7.37 -2.71 8.32
CA GLY A 332 -6.95 -4.03 8.79
C GLY A 332 -5.77 -4.54 7.99
N GLY A 333 -5.03 -5.50 8.53
CA GLY A 333 -3.93 -6.13 7.83
C GLY A 333 -3.02 -6.95 8.72
N LYS A 334 -1.81 -7.20 8.21
CA LYS A 334 -0.81 -8.07 8.82
C LYS A 334 0.48 -7.31 9.06
N TYR A 335 1.19 -7.72 10.10
CA TYR A 335 2.54 -7.25 10.37
C TYR A 335 3.45 -8.44 10.60
N LYS A 336 4.74 -8.29 10.34
CA LYS A 336 5.75 -9.29 10.63
C LYS A 336 6.96 -8.66 11.31
N SER A 337 7.61 -9.42 12.19
CA SER A 337 8.85 -9.05 12.85
C SER A 337 10.04 -9.64 12.11
N HIS A 338 11.12 -8.88 12.00
CA HIS A 338 12.40 -9.40 11.57
C HIS A 338 12.96 -10.34 12.65
N PRO A 339 13.49 -11.53 12.31
CA PRO A 339 13.97 -12.51 13.28
C PRO A 339 15.04 -11.98 14.26
N GLN A 340 15.92 -11.12 13.75
CA GLN A 340 17.08 -10.60 14.49
C GLN A 340 16.89 -9.19 15.06
N PHE A 341 15.86 -8.45 14.66
CA PHE A 341 15.71 -7.04 15.00
C PHE A 341 14.36 -6.78 15.66
N LYS A 342 14.31 -5.82 16.58
CA LYS A 342 13.04 -5.31 17.13
C LYS A 342 12.34 -4.35 16.15
N ARG A 343 12.24 -4.76 14.89
CA ARG A 343 11.59 -4.01 13.80
C ARG A 343 11.02 -4.99 12.80
N GLY A 344 10.19 -4.50 11.89
CA GLY A 344 9.69 -5.27 10.78
C GLY A 344 8.80 -4.44 9.89
N PHE A 345 7.93 -5.10 9.13
CA PHE A 345 7.02 -4.43 8.20
C PHE A 345 5.56 -4.73 8.53
N PHE A 346 4.67 -3.88 8.02
CA PHE A 346 3.23 -4.11 8.02
C PHE A 346 2.65 -3.78 6.65
N GLN A 347 1.58 -4.48 6.31
CA GLN A 347 0.80 -4.28 5.09
C GLN A 347 -0.67 -4.48 5.41
N GLY A 348 -1.55 -3.80 4.71
CA GLY A 348 -2.97 -3.91 4.96
C GLY A 348 -3.81 -3.09 3.99
N ARG A 349 -5.10 -3.00 4.33
CA ARG A 349 -6.14 -2.35 3.53
C ARG A 349 -6.88 -1.33 4.38
N TRP A 350 -7.41 -0.32 3.72
CA TRP A 350 -8.27 0.69 4.34
C TRP A 350 -9.48 0.98 3.48
N LYS A 351 -10.55 1.43 4.13
CA LYS A 351 -11.78 1.91 3.51
C LYS A 351 -12.29 3.15 4.24
N LEU A 352 -12.82 4.11 3.50
CA LEU A 352 -13.38 5.37 3.98
C LEU A 352 -14.80 5.54 3.46
N ASP A 353 -15.66 6.14 4.29
CA ASP A 353 -17.02 6.57 3.97
C ASP A 353 -17.86 5.47 3.28
N CYS A 354 -17.77 4.23 3.78
CA CYS A 354 -18.61 3.11 3.33
C CYS A 354 -19.94 3.11 4.08
N ASP A 355 -21.03 2.74 3.40
CA ASP A 355 -22.32 2.51 4.06
C ASP A 355 -22.19 1.31 5.03
N GLU A 356 -22.81 1.39 6.22
CA GLU A 356 -22.68 0.37 7.28
C GLU A 356 -23.11 -1.03 6.82
N GLU A 357 -24.03 -1.13 5.85
CA GLU A 357 -24.45 -2.41 5.26
C GLU A 357 -23.32 -3.09 4.48
N GLU A 358 -22.40 -2.34 3.87
CA GLU A 358 -21.23 -2.88 3.18
C GLU A 358 -20.14 -3.34 4.16
N GLU A 359 -19.96 -2.66 5.32
CA GLU A 359 -18.97 -3.07 6.33
C GLU A 359 -19.19 -4.52 6.80
N SER A 360 -20.44 -4.96 6.88
CA SER A 360 -20.80 -6.31 7.34
C SER A 360 -20.52 -7.43 6.34
N ARG A 361 -20.38 -7.12 5.04
CA ARG A 361 -20.14 -8.14 3.99
C ARG A 361 -18.66 -8.45 3.79
N ASP A 362 -17.80 -7.55 4.22
CA ASP A 362 -16.35 -7.66 4.14
C ASP A 362 -15.73 -7.95 5.51
N GLU A 363 -16.25 -8.96 6.23
CA GLU A 363 -15.68 -9.44 7.51
C GLU A 363 -14.22 -9.94 7.42
N GLY A 364 -13.63 -9.94 6.21
CA GLY A 364 -12.27 -10.37 5.95
C GLY A 364 -11.22 -9.26 5.92
N LEU A 365 -11.45 -8.08 6.53
CA LEU A 365 -10.46 -7.00 6.58
C LEU A 365 -9.24 -7.34 7.45
#